data_AF-M3SFZ9-F1
#
_entry.id   AF-M3SFZ9-F1
#
_cell.length_a   1.000
_cell.length_b   1.000
_cell.length_c   1.000
_cell.angle_alpha   90.00
_cell.angle_beta   90.00
_cell.angle_gamma   90.00
#
_symmetry.space_group_name_H-M   'P 1'
#
loop_
_entity.id
_entity.type
_entity.pdbx_description
1 polymer ?
#
loop_
_entity_poly.entity_id
_entity_poly.type
_entity_poly.pdbx_seq_one_letter_code
_entity_poly.pdbx_strand_id
1 'polypeptide(L)'
;MEVKGNNGAVYPVQYSMVKQGNEWKVRNVIINGLNLGKLFRDQFAQAMQENGNDLDKTINNWAGTVAKAKDSPEAQKAKVGS
;
A
#
# COMPACT_ATOMS: atom_id res chain seq x y z
N MET A 1 16.56 0.92 1.73
CA MET A 1 16.85 1.13 0.30
C MET A 1 16.28 2.48 -0.10
N GLU A 2 16.78 3.12 -1.15
CA GLU A 2 16.29 4.44 -1.58
C GLU A 2 15.90 4.39 -3.05
N VAL A 3 14.83 5.10 -3.41
CA VAL A 3 14.41 5.32 -4.80
C VAL A 3 14.60 6.79 -5.13
N LYS A 4 15.26 7.08 -6.25
CA LYS A 4 15.47 8.44 -6.75
C LYS A 4 14.44 8.76 -7.83
N GLY A 5 13.66 9.81 -7.62
CA GLY A 5 12.75 10.35 -8.62
C GLY A 5 13.50 11.11 -9.72
N ASN A 6 12.87 11.29 -10.88
CA ASN A 6 13.44 12.02 -12.02
C ASN A 6 13.74 13.50 -11.70
N ASN A 7 13.13 14.04 -10.65
CA ASN A 7 13.35 15.39 -10.12
C ASN A 7 14.48 15.45 -9.07
N GLY A 8 15.20 14.35 -8.83
CA GLY A 8 16.25 14.25 -7.82
C GLY A 8 15.74 13.98 -6.39
N ALA A 9 14.43 13.89 -6.16
CA ALA A 9 13.87 13.57 -4.86
C ALA A 9 14.24 12.13 -4.44
N VAL A 10 14.60 11.95 -3.17
CA VAL A 10 14.96 10.65 -2.60
C VAL A 10 13.84 10.15 -1.71
N TYR A 11 13.33 8.95 -1.99
CA TYR A 11 12.27 8.32 -1.22
C TYR A 11 12.82 7.10 -0.48
N PRO A 12 12.88 7.12 0.86
CA PRO A 12 13.33 5.96 1.62
C PRO A 12 12.29 4.83 1.53
N VAL A 13 12.77 3.62 1.30
CA VAL A 13 11.97 2.39 1.18
C VAL A 13 12.47 1.33 2.17
N GLN A 14 11.54 0.82 2.97
CA GLN A 14 11.77 -0.28 3.90
C GLN A 14 10.93 -1.49 3.49
N TYR A 15 11.55 -2.67 3.46
CA TYR A 15 10.88 -3.93 3.14
C TYR A 15 10.76 -4.78 4.41
N SER A 16 9.56 -5.30 4.68
CA SER A 16 9.40 -6.40 5.64
C SER A 16 9.47 -7.72 4.88
N MET A 17 10.46 -8.53 5.21
CA MET A 17 10.71 -9.82 4.56
C MET A 17 10.25 -10.97 5.46
N VAL A 18 9.79 -12.06 4.86
CA VAL A 18 9.54 -13.33 5.55
C VAL A 18 10.26 -14.46 4.85
N LYS A 19 10.83 -15.38 5.61
CA LYS A 19 11.41 -16.61 5.06
C LYS A 19 10.30 -17.65 4.87
N GLN A 20 10.14 -18.15 3.64
CA GLN A 20 9.22 -19.23 3.30
C GLN A 20 10.01 -20.34 2.61
N GLY A 21 10.14 -21.49 3.26
CA GLY A 21 11.09 -22.52 2.84
C GLY A 21 12.51 -21.98 2.87
N ASN A 22 13.21 -22.08 1.74
CA ASN A 22 14.58 -21.60 1.59
C ASN A 22 14.68 -20.19 0.97
N GLU A 23 13.56 -19.51 0.74
CA GLU A 23 13.53 -18.21 0.07
C GLU A 23 13.04 -17.08 0.99
N TRP A 24 13.63 -15.91 0.84
CA TRP A 24 13.11 -14.68 1.43
C TRP A 24 12.12 -14.02 0.46
N LYS A 25 10.93 -13.71 0.95
CA LYS A 25 9.86 -13.05 0.19
C LYS A 25 9.45 -11.75 0.83
N VAL A 26 9.14 -10.75 0.01
CA VAL A 26 8.58 -9.49 0.48
C VAL A 26 7.17 -9.74 1.01
N ARG A 27 6.89 -9.26 2.22
CA ARG A 27 5.55 -9.28 2.84
C ARG A 27 4.93 -7.89 2.93
N ASN A 28 5.75 -6.86 3.10
CA ASN A 28 5.28 -5.48 3.21
C ASN A 28 6.33 -4.49 2.70
N VAL A 29 5.87 -3.29 2.36
CA VAL A 29 6.71 -2.15 1.95
C VAL A 29 6.25 -0.90 2.67
N ILE A 30 7.20 -0.09 3.13
CA ILE A 30 6.99 1.24 3.69
C ILE A 30 7.78 2.23 2.84
N ILE A 31 7.11 3.26 2.31
CA ILE A 31 7.70 4.29 1.44
C ILE A 31 7.50 5.64 2.09
N ASN A 32 8.58 6.38 2.37
CA ASN A 32 8.51 7.69 3.02
C ASN A 32 7.59 7.69 4.27
N GLY A 33 7.73 6.65 5.11
CA GLY A 33 6.90 6.44 6.31
C GLY A 33 5.50 5.87 6.06
N LEU A 34 5.00 5.84 4.82
CA LEU A 34 3.69 5.26 4.49
C LEU A 34 3.77 3.73 4.42
N ASN A 35 3.08 3.07 5.34
CA ASN A 35 2.97 1.62 5.39
C ASN A 35 1.88 1.12 4.41
N LEU A 36 2.30 0.60 3.24
CA LEU A 36 1.38 0.18 2.18
C LEU A 36 0.48 -0.98 2.62
N GLY A 37 1.02 -1.93 3.37
CA GLY A 37 0.23 -3.04 3.89
C GLY A 37 -0.87 -2.58 4.85
N LYS A 38 -0.62 -1.55 5.67
CA LYS A 38 -1.67 -0.96 6.51
C LYS A 38 -2.71 -0.24 5.66
N LEU A 39 -2.28 0.62 4.73
CA LEU A 39 -3.17 1.36 3.85
C LEU A 39 -4.16 0.44 3.13
N PHE A 40 -3.68 -0.59 2.44
CA PHE A 40 -4.56 -1.50 1.71
C PHE A 40 -5.44 -2.37 2.63
N ARG A 41 -4.97 -2.73 3.83
CA ARG A 41 -5.83 -3.42 4.82
C ARG A 41 -7.00 -2.54 5.26
N ASP A 42 -6.74 -1.26 5.55
CA ASP A 42 -7.78 -0.33 5.97
C ASP A 42 -8.80 -0.11 4.84
N GLN A 43 -8.33 0.07 3.60
CA GLN A 43 -9.20 0.20 2.43
C GLN A 43 -10.01 -1.07 2.13
N PHE A 44 -9.42 -2.25 2.33
CA PHE A 44 -10.14 -3.51 2.17
C PHE A 44 -11.21 -3.69 3.25
N ALA A 45 -10.90 -3.35 4.50
CA ALA A 45 -11.86 -3.40 5.60
C ALA A 45 -13.05 -2.46 5.37
N GLN A 46 -12.78 -1.22 4.90
CA GLN A 46 -13.83 -0.29 4.52
C GLN A 46 -14.70 -0.83 3.37
N ALA A 47 -14.07 -1.36 2.31
CA ALA A 47 -14.80 -1.93 1.17
C ALA A 47 -15.67 -3.14 1.57
N MET A 48 -15.19 -3.99 2.48
CA MET A 48 -15.98 -5.08 3.07
C MET A 48 -17.22 -4.54 3.78
N GLN A 49 -17.06 -3.51 4.63
CA GLN A 49 -18.19 -2.89 5.34
C GLN A 49 -19.21 -2.29 4.36
N GLU A 50 -18.75 -1.53 3.36
CA GLU A 50 -19.61 -0.91 2.32
C GLU A 50 -20.34 -1.95 1.45
N ASN A 51 -19.74 -3.12 1.25
CA ASN A 51 -20.31 -4.22 0.48
C ASN A 51 -21.15 -5.20 1.33
N GLY A 52 -21.40 -4.90 2.61
CA GLY A 52 -22.20 -5.78 3.48
C GLY A 52 -21.46 -7.07 3.87
N ASN A 53 -20.14 -7.01 3.99
CA ASN A 53 -19.22 -8.13 4.22
C ASN A 53 -19.24 -9.22 3.13
N ASP A 54 -19.71 -8.88 1.94
CA ASP A 54 -19.61 -9.74 0.76
C ASP A 54 -18.17 -9.71 0.20
N LEU A 55 -17.48 -10.83 0.35
CA LEU A 55 -16.10 -10.98 -0.09
C LEU A 55 -15.97 -10.96 -1.61
N ASP A 56 -16.84 -11.66 -2.34
CA ASP A 56 -16.77 -11.74 -3.80
C ASP A 56 -17.04 -10.38 -4.42
N LYS A 57 -18.05 -9.66 -3.92
CA LYS A 57 -18.33 -8.28 -4.34
C LYS A 57 -17.17 -7.34 -4.05
N THR A 58 -16.51 -7.51 -2.91
CA THR A 58 -15.33 -6.70 -2.54
C THR A 58 -14.15 -6.99 -3.46
N ILE A 59 -13.88 -8.26 -3.78
CA ILE A 59 -12.84 -8.66 -4.72
C ILE A 59 -13.14 -8.12 -6.13
N ASN A 60 -14.37 -8.26 -6.61
CA ASN A 60 -14.78 -7.78 -7.93
C ASN A 60 -14.62 -6.27 -8.08
N ASN A 61 -14.82 -5.51 -6.99
CA ASN A 61 -14.68 -4.05 -6.97
C ASN A 61 -13.28 -3.55 -6.57
N TRP A 62 -12.34 -4.46 -6.25
CA TRP A 62 -11.08 -4.11 -5.58
C TRP A 62 -10.19 -3.14 -6.37
N ALA A 63 -10.14 -3.27 -7.69
CA ALA A 63 -9.34 -2.39 -8.54
C ALA A 63 -9.73 -0.91 -8.38
N GLY A 64 -11.04 -0.62 -8.24
CA GLY A 64 -11.53 0.72 -7.98
C GLY A 64 -11.13 1.25 -6.62
N THR A 65 -11.16 0.40 -5.58
CA THR A 65 -10.71 0.75 -4.23
C THR A 65 -9.22 1.08 -4.20
N VAL A 66 -8.39 0.31 -4.91
CA VAL A 66 -6.94 0.57 -5.04
C VAL A 66 -6.68 1.90 -5.77
N ALA A 67 -7.46 2.23 -6.80
CA ALA A 67 -7.33 3.51 -7.48
C ALA A 67 -7.58 4.67 -6.50
N LYS A 68 -8.68 4.62 -5.73
CA LYS A 68 -9.00 5.64 -4.71
C LYS A 68 -7.92 5.74 -3.62
N ALA A 69 -7.31 4.62 -3.22
CA ALA A 69 -6.26 4.59 -2.21
C ALA A 69 -5.01 5.38 -2.63
N LYS A 70 -4.69 5.45 -3.93
CA LYS A 70 -3.55 6.24 -4.44
C LYS A 70 -3.75 7.74 -4.30
N ASP A 71 -5.01 8.16 -4.24
CA ASP A 71 -5.41 9.55 -4.13
C ASP A 71 -5.73 9.94 -2.69
N SER A 72 -5.58 9.02 -1.73
CA SER A 72 -5.86 9.30 -0.32
C SER A 72 -4.89 10.35 0.26
N PRO A 73 -5.32 11.14 1.26
CA PRO A 73 -4.45 12.12 1.92
C PRO A 73 -3.15 11.50 2.48
N GLU A 74 -3.22 10.27 2.98
CA GLU A 74 -2.06 9.51 3.47
C GLU A 74 -1.08 9.18 2.34
N ALA A 75 -1.60 8.77 1.17
CA ALA A 75 -0.79 8.51 -0.02
C ALA A 75 -0.15 9.79 -0.58
N GLN A 76 -0.87 10.92 -0.52
CA GLN A 76 -0.36 12.22 -0.96
C GLN A 76 0.78 12.74 -0.06
N LYS A 77 0.67 12.56 1.27
CA LYS A 77 1.73 12.92 2.23
C LYS A 77 3.05 12.20 1.93
N ALA A 78 3.01 10.98 1.40
CA ALA A 78 4.21 10.24 1.03
C ALA A 78 4.91 10.79 -0.22
N LYS A 79 4.20 11.52 -1.11
CA LYS A 79 4.75 12.09 -2.35
C LYS A 79 5.51 13.39 -2.12
N VAL A 80 5.13 14.15 -1.09
CA VAL A 80 5.80 15.40 -0.72
C VAL A 80 7.02 15.02 0.11
N GLY A 81 8.16 14.89 -0.56
CA GLY A 81 9.45 14.75 0.10
C GLY A 81 9.71 15.98 0.97
N SER A 82 10.19 15.73 2.20
CA SER A 82 10.75 16.75 3.08
C SER A 82 12.08 17.28 2.55
#